data_AF-A0A8T7BGF1-F1
#
_entry.id   AF-A0A8T7BGF1-F1
#
_cell.length_a   1.000
_cell.length_b   1.000
_cell.length_c   1.000
_cell.angle_alpha   90.00
_cell.angle_beta   90.00
_cell.angle_gamma   90.00
#
_symmetry.space_group_name_H-M   'P 1'
#
loop_
_entity.id
_entity.type
_entity.pdbx_description
1 polymer ?
#
loop_
_entity_poly.entity_id
_entity_poly.type
_entity_poly.pdbx_seq_one_letter_code
_entity_poly.pdbx_strand_id
1 'polypeptide(L)'
;MVKNNDNNKDLGLLMSGGGARAAYQVGFLRALSRHYPDICFPYITGVSSGAINAAFIANESGNLNEKINHLVDIWSNLTIDHVFRVDSASILTHVFRWGLRLILGGASNAIETRSLVDTEPLKQLMESILKPENGVLQGIDRNINAGNLRAIAITASSYTTGQSISWVHGNEITSWERGHRKSIISDLTIDHIMASTSLPMLFPSVYVDGSWYGDGGIRLTAPLAPAIHLGAKKLLAISTRHISPERNELTAQMDDYPSPAKVIGAMYSAIFLDASLSNTSR
;
A
#
# COMPACT_ATOMS: atom_id res chain seq x y z
N MET A 1 -2.79 -39.20 -16.76
CA MET A 1 -1.57 -38.36 -16.70
C MET A 1 -1.91 -37.11 -15.93
N VAL A 2 -1.50 -37.03 -14.66
CA VAL A 2 -1.60 -35.82 -13.84
C VAL A 2 -0.58 -34.83 -14.38
N LYS A 3 -1.02 -33.71 -14.96
CA LYS A 3 -0.10 -32.62 -15.30
C LYS A 3 0.52 -32.13 -13.98
N ASN A 4 1.82 -32.32 -13.81
CA ASN A 4 2.57 -31.79 -12.68
C ASN A 4 2.27 -30.30 -12.51
N ASN A 5 1.78 -29.93 -11.34
CA ASN A 5 1.34 -28.57 -11.00
C ASN A 5 2.54 -27.65 -10.65
N ASP A 6 3.67 -27.81 -11.34
CA ASP A 6 4.87 -26.96 -11.16
C ASP A 6 4.65 -25.53 -11.68
N ASN A 7 3.55 -25.27 -12.39
CA ASN A 7 3.27 -23.99 -13.02
C ASN A 7 3.04 -22.83 -12.05
N ASN A 8 2.67 -23.10 -10.78
CA ASN A 8 2.36 -22.07 -9.77
C ASN A 8 3.52 -21.82 -8.79
N LYS A 9 4.57 -22.66 -8.78
CA LYS A 9 5.70 -22.50 -7.84
C LYS A 9 6.52 -21.24 -8.09
N ASP A 10 6.38 -20.64 -9.27
CA ASP A 10 7.10 -19.43 -9.69
C ASP A 10 6.15 -18.22 -9.85
N LEU A 11 4.91 -18.29 -9.35
CA LEU A 11 3.89 -17.25 -9.52
C LEU A 11 3.98 -16.18 -8.41
N GLY A 12 4.06 -14.92 -8.81
CA GLY A 12 4.01 -13.77 -7.91
C GLY A 12 2.67 -13.06 -7.94
N LEU A 13 2.15 -12.68 -6.77
CA LEU A 13 0.99 -11.79 -6.61
C LEU A 13 1.48 -10.39 -6.27
N LEU A 14 1.12 -9.41 -7.10
CA LEU A 14 1.45 -8.00 -6.87
C LEU A 14 0.18 -7.18 -6.61
N MET A 15 0.14 -6.54 -5.44
CA MET A 15 -1.01 -5.77 -4.97
C MET A 15 -0.66 -4.29 -4.86
N SER A 16 -1.21 -3.46 -5.75
CA SER A 16 -0.93 -2.02 -5.75
C SER A 16 -1.68 -1.27 -4.64
N GLY A 17 -1.26 -0.02 -4.41
CA GLY A 17 -2.05 0.92 -3.63
C GLY A 17 -3.31 1.41 -4.35
N GLY A 18 -4.31 1.83 -3.56
CA GLY A 18 -5.54 2.47 -4.04
C GLY A 18 -6.58 2.78 -2.96
N GLY A 19 -6.17 2.85 -1.68
CA GLY A 19 -7.06 3.11 -0.55
C GLY A 19 -8.19 2.08 -0.45
N ALA A 20 -9.43 2.55 -0.26
CA ALA A 20 -10.63 1.70 -0.17
C ALA A 20 -10.84 0.77 -1.38
N ARG A 21 -10.26 1.10 -2.54
CA ARG A 21 -10.35 0.25 -3.75
C ARG A 21 -9.59 -1.07 -3.59
N ALA A 22 -8.76 -1.24 -2.57
CA ALA A 22 -8.16 -2.54 -2.26
C ALA A 22 -9.21 -3.63 -1.97
N ALA A 23 -10.46 -3.29 -1.60
CA ALA A 23 -11.57 -4.23 -1.56
C ALA A 23 -11.83 -4.92 -2.92
N TYR A 24 -11.59 -4.23 -4.05
CA TYR A 24 -11.69 -4.84 -5.38
C TYR A 24 -10.66 -5.96 -5.56
N GLN A 25 -9.45 -5.80 -5.03
CA GLN A 25 -8.41 -6.83 -5.08
C GLN A 25 -8.89 -8.11 -4.39
N VAL A 26 -9.52 -7.97 -3.23
CA VAL A 26 -10.10 -9.08 -2.47
C VAL A 26 -11.26 -9.73 -3.23
N GLY A 27 -12.16 -8.94 -3.83
CA GLY A 27 -13.24 -9.45 -4.67
C GLY A 27 -12.74 -10.26 -5.88
N PHE A 28 -11.71 -9.76 -6.57
CA PHE A 28 -11.06 -10.46 -7.67
C PHE A 28 -10.41 -11.77 -7.20
N LEU A 29 -9.64 -11.72 -6.10
CA LEU A 29 -9.00 -12.91 -5.54
C LEU A 29 -10.03 -13.95 -5.06
N ARG A 30 -11.21 -13.53 -4.60
CA ARG A 30 -12.31 -14.43 -4.22
C ARG A 30 -12.86 -15.18 -5.42
N ALA A 31 -13.05 -14.49 -6.54
CA ALA A 31 -13.46 -15.15 -7.78
C ALA A 31 -12.36 -16.11 -8.28
N LEU A 32 -11.12 -15.65 -8.27
CA LEU A 32 -9.96 -16.42 -8.73
C LEU A 32 -9.76 -17.70 -7.93
N SER A 33 -9.78 -17.64 -6.59
CA SER A 33 -9.56 -18.81 -5.72
C SER A 33 -10.69 -19.83 -5.80
N ARG A 34 -11.91 -19.42 -6.20
CA ARG A 34 -13.02 -20.34 -6.47
C ARG A 34 -12.87 -21.04 -7.82
N HIS A 35 -12.42 -20.32 -8.85
CA HIS A 35 -12.21 -20.88 -10.18
C HIS A 35 -10.94 -21.72 -10.29
N TYR A 36 -9.91 -21.40 -9.50
CA TYR A 36 -8.63 -22.10 -9.47
C TYR A 36 -8.25 -22.47 -8.02
N PRO A 37 -8.85 -23.52 -7.43
CA PRO A 37 -8.62 -23.88 -6.02
C PRO A 37 -7.15 -24.20 -5.68
N ASP A 38 -6.40 -24.72 -6.66
CA ASP A 38 -4.99 -25.09 -6.49
C ASP A 38 -4.02 -23.94 -6.79
N ILE A 39 -4.51 -22.70 -7.00
CA ILE A 39 -3.65 -21.55 -7.22
C ILE A 39 -2.92 -21.17 -5.94
N CYS A 40 -1.61 -20.97 -6.03
CA CYS A 40 -0.77 -20.51 -4.94
C CYS A 40 0.12 -19.36 -5.40
N PHE A 41 0.53 -18.53 -4.44
CA PHE A 41 1.38 -17.37 -4.68
C PHE A 41 2.59 -17.43 -3.75
N PRO A 42 3.65 -18.17 -4.14
CA PRO A 42 4.88 -18.26 -3.35
C PRO A 42 5.58 -16.91 -3.16
N TYR A 43 5.31 -15.94 -4.04
CA TYR A 43 5.86 -14.60 -3.95
C TYR A 43 4.73 -13.60 -3.84
N ILE A 44 4.75 -12.74 -2.82
CA ILE A 44 3.71 -11.73 -2.61
C ILE A 44 4.36 -10.37 -2.47
N THR A 45 3.82 -9.36 -3.15
CA THR A 45 4.27 -7.98 -2.98
C THR A 45 3.10 -7.03 -2.78
N GLY A 46 3.29 -6.04 -1.91
CA GLY A 46 2.24 -5.10 -1.55
C GLY A 46 2.74 -3.69 -1.31
N VAL A 47 1.93 -2.70 -1.71
CA VAL A 47 2.19 -1.28 -1.47
C VAL A 47 0.92 -0.59 -1.01
N SER A 48 1.02 0.33 -0.04
CA SER A 48 -0.11 1.09 0.49
C SER A 48 -1.22 0.14 0.96
N SER A 49 -2.47 0.41 0.62
CA SER A 49 -3.60 -0.49 0.90
C SER A 49 -3.38 -1.93 0.40
N GLY A 50 -2.58 -2.15 -0.65
CA GLY A 50 -2.21 -3.48 -1.12
C GLY A 50 -1.25 -4.20 -0.18
N ALA A 51 -0.44 -3.47 0.60
CA ALA A 51 0.42 -4.03 1.64
C ALA A 51 -0.38 -4.71 2.76
N ILE A 52 -1.55 -4.17 3.10
CA ILE A 52 -2.46 -4.76 4.11
C ILE A 52 -2.90 -6.16 3.65
N ASN A 53 -3.42 -6.25 2.43
CA ASN A 53 -3.87 -7.52 1.86
C ASN A 53 -2.72 -8.51 1.68
N ALA A 54 -1.58 -8.04 1.19
CA ALA A 54 -0.38 -8.85 1.00
C ALA A 54 0.11 -9.43 2.34
N ALA A 55 0.24 -8.60 3.36
CA ALA A 55 0.65 -9.00 4.70
C ALA A 55 -0.33 -10.00 5.30
N PHE A 56 -1.64 -9.78 5.15
CA PHE A 56 -2.65 -10.72 5.61
C PHE A 56 -2.51 -12.09 4.94
N ILE A 57 -2.43 -12.16 3.61
CA ILE A 57 -2.32 -13.43 2.87
C ILE A 57 -1.02 -14.17 3.21
N ALA A 58 0.08 -13.44 3.40
CA ALA A 58 1.37 -14.01 3.75
C ALA A 58 1.44 -14.49 5.21
N ASN A 59 0.72 -13.83 6.13
CA ASN A 59 0.76 -14.14 7.55
C ASN A 59 -0.31 -15.16 7.99
N GLU A 60 -1.50 -15.12 7.41
CA GLU A 60 -2.62 -16.01 7.76
C GLU A 60 -2.31 -17.46 7.40
N SER A 61 -2.72 -18.43 8.23
CA SER A 61 -2.61 -19.86 7.93
C SER A 61 -3.74 -20.36 7.03
N GLY A 62 -3.59 -21.57 6.48
CA GLY A 62 -4.64 -22.22 5.67
C GLY A 62 -4.43 -22.05 4.16
N ASN A 63 -5.39 -22.55 3.38
CA ASN A 63 -5.33 -22.45 1.92
C ASN A 63 -5.76 -21.06 1.44
N LEU A 64 -5.46 -20.72 0.18
CA LEU A 64 -5.77 -19.39 -0.35
C LEU A 64 -7.26 -19.04 -0.25
N ASN A 65 -8.17 -20.01 -0.48
CA ASN A 65 -9.60 -19.74 -0.42
C ASN A 65 -10.05 -19.30 0.98
N GLU A 66 -9.58 -19.99 2.02
CA GLU A 66 -9.84 -19.64 3.43
C GLU A 66 -9.32 -18.24 3.76
N LYS A 67 -8.05 -17.95 3.42
CA LYS A 67 -7.44 -16.63 3.64
C LYS A 67 -8.23 -15.52 2.95
N ILE A 68 -8.68 -15.76 1.72
CA ILE A 68 -9.46 -14.76 0.97
C ILE A 68 -10.86 -14.59 1.54
N ASN A 69 -11.52 -15.65 2.02
CA ASN A 69 -12.82 -15.51 2.69
C ASN A 69 -12.68 -14.67 3.98
N HIS A 70 -11.63 -14.88 4.78
CA HIS A 70 -11.35 -14.03 5.94
C HIS A 70 -11.13 -12.57 5.54
N LEU A 71 -10.37 -12.31 4.47
CA LEU A 71 -10.23 -10.95 3.94
C LEU A 71 -11.56 -10.34 3.51
N VAL A 72 -12.43 -11.12 2.86
CA VAL A 72 -13.77 -10.65 2.47
C VAL A 72 -14.55 -10.21 3.70
N ASP A 73 -14.53 -10.99 4.77
CA ASP A 73 -15.23 -10.66 6.01
C ASP A 73 -14.66 -9.40 6.65
N ILE A 74 -13.34 -9.25 6.70
CA ILE A 74 -12.68 -8.03 7.17
C ILE A 74 -13.15 -6.83 6.36
N TRP A 75 -12.96 -6.87 5.03
CA TRP A 75 -13.29 -5.74 4.15
C TRP A 75 -14.79 -5.40 4.11
N SER A 76 -15.67 -6.39 4.32
CA SER A 76 -17.13 -6.17 4.34
C SER A 76 -17.61 -5.53 5.64
N ASN A 77 -16.83 -5.66 6.73
CA ASN A 77 -17.15 -5.11 8.04
C ASN A 77 -16.36 -3.83 8.38
N LEU A 78 -15.46 -3.38 7.50
CA LEU A 78 -14.72 -2.12 7.68
C LEU A 78 -15.66 -0.92 7.56
N THR A 79 -15.79 -0.14 8.63
CA THR A 79 -16.39 1.20 8.60
C THR A 79 -15.31 2.28 8.67
N ILE A 80 -15.65 3.51 8.26
CA ILE A 80 -14.72 4.66 8.25
C ILE A 80 -14.10 4.90 9.63
N ASP A 81 -14.89 4.72 10.70
CA ASP A 81 -14.46 4.92 12.09
C ASP A 81 -13.36 3.96 12.55
N HIS A 82 -13.21 2.81 11.87
CA HIS A 82 -12.13 1.85 12.13
C HIS A 82 -10.79 2.25 11.48
N VAL A 83 -10.81 3.16 10.50
CA VAL A 83 -9.61 3.55 9.74
C VAL A 83 -9.04 4.87 10.25
N PHE A 84 -9.91 5.81 10.68
CA PHE A 84 -9.49 7.09 11.27
C PHE A 84 -10.60 7.67 12.15
N ARG A 85 -10.24 8.28 13.30
CA ARG A 85 -11.20 9.00 14.14
C ARG A 85 -11.51 10.37 13.50
N VAL A 86 -12.73 10.52 12.98
CA VAL A 86 -13.23 11.80 12.44
C VAL A 86 -13.96 12.56 13.53
N ASP A 87 -13.27 13.44 14.25
CA ASP A 87 -13.95 14.60 14.81
C ASP A 87 -14.29 15.52 13.63
N SER A 88 -15.47 15.36 13.02
CA SER A 88 -15.89 16.13 11.84
C SER A 88 -15.86 17.65 12.09
N ALA A 89 -16.07 18.06 13.35
CA ALA A 89 -15.85 19.42 13.80
C ALA A 89 -14.37 19.83 13.82
N SER A 90 -13.43 18.95 14.15
CA SER A 90 -12.00 19.28 14.21
C SER A 90 -11.39 19.41 12.82
N ILE A 91 -11.76 18.58 11.85
CA ILE A 91 -11.30 18.71 10.46
C ILE A 91 -11.77 20.04 9.85
N LEU A 92 -13.06 20.36 9.99
CA LEU A 92 -13.59 21.64 9.50
C LEU A 92 -12.91 22.81 10.22
N THR A 93 -12.68 22.71 11.53
CA THR A 93 -11.99 23.74 12.30
C THR A 93 -10.53 23.87 11.89
N HIS A 94 -9.82 22.79 11.59
CA HIS A 94 -8.41 22.81 11.22
C HIS A 94 -8.24 23.34 9.79
N VAL A 95 -9.12 22.97 8.87
CA VAL A 95 -9.19 23.52 7.50
C VAL A 95 -9.60 24.99 7.53
N PHE A 96 -10.59 25.37 8.34
CA PHE A 96 -11.05 26.75 8.50
C PHE A 96 -9.97 27.62 9.17
N ARG A 97 -9.31 27.13 10.21
CA ARG A 97 -8.24 27.85 10.94
C ARG A 97 -6.98 27.99 10.09
N TRP A 98 -6.70 27.03 9.20
CA TRP A 98 -5.64 27.16 8.19
C TRP A 98 -6.02 28.17 7.10
N GLY A 99 -7.24 28.09 6.57
CA GLY A 99 -7.78 29.06 5.61
C GLY A 99 -7.76 30.49 6.15
N LEU A 100 -8.14 30.68 7.42
CA LEU A 100 -8.09 31.97 8.10
C LEU A 100 -6.64 32.48 8.26
N ARG A 101 -5.68 31.61 8.57
CA ARG A 101 -4.26 31.96 8.73
C ARG A 101 -3.57 32.36 7.42
N LEU A 102 -4.00 31.78 6.30
CA LEU A 102 -3.58 32.18 4.96
C LEU A 102 -4.17 33.54 4.55
N ILE A 103 -5.43 33.78 4.88
CA ILE A 103 -6.10 35.07 4.61
C ILE A 103 -5.50 36.20 5.47
N LEU A 104 -5.08 35.90 6.70
CA LEU A 104 -4.51 36.87 7.64
C LEU A 104 -3.00 37.11 7.47
N GLY A 105 -2.37 36.56 6.43
CA GLY A 105 -0.97 36.87 6.07
C GLY A 105 0.10 36.35 7.04
N GLY A 106 -0.23 35.35 7.87
CA GLY A 106 0.68 34.80 8.89
C GLY A 106 1.72 33.84 8.32
N ALA A 107 2.61 34.31 7.44
CA ALA A 107 3.77 33.57 6.94
C ALA A 107 5.03 33.95 7.73
N SER A 108 5.06 33.63 9.03
CA SER A 108 6.28 33.77 9.84
C SER A 108 6.13 33.04 11.16
N ASN A 109 6.58 31.78 11.16
CA ASN A 109 7.18 31.02 12.26
C ASN A 109 6.64 29.58 12.31
N ALA A 110 7.52 28.65 11.93
CA ALA A 110 7.46 27.20 12.15
C ALA A 110 6.14 26.51 11.75
N ILE A 111 6.10 26.03 10.50
CA ILE A 111 5.29 24.86 10.18
C ILE A 111 5.96 23.68 10.90
N GLU A 112 5.65 23.47 12.18
CA GLU A 112 5.75 22.13 12.77
C GLU A 112 4.76 21.26 12.00
N THR A 113 5.26 20.47 11.05
CA THR A 113 4.50 19.48 10.29
C THR A 113 4.08 18.34 11.21
N ARG A 114 3.05 18.55 12.03
CA ARG A 114 2.34 17.49 12.73
C ARG A 114 1.14 17.05 11.89
N SER A 115 1.02 15.74 11.68
CA SER A 115 -0.06 15.03 10.98
C SER A 115 -1.44 15.66 11.18
N LEU A 116 -2.27 15.67 10.12
CA LEU A 116 -3.65 16.16 10.18
C LEU A 116 -4.61 15.20 10.90
N VAL A 117 -4.25 13.91 11.03
CA VAL A 117 -5.12 12.86 11.60
C VAL A 117 -4.30 11.90 12.48
N ASP A 118 -4.93 11.40 13.56
CA ASP A 118 -4.40 10.33 14.41
C ASP A 118 -4.56 8.95 13.72
N THR A 119 -3.44 8.22 13.55
CA THR A 119 -3.40 6.89 12.94
C THR A 119 -3.41 5.74 13.94
N GLU A 120 -3.53 6.03 15.23
CA GLU A 120 -3.68 5.00 16.27
C GLU A 120 -4.84 4.01 15.97
N PRO A 121 -6.02 4.43 15.47
CA PRO A 121 -7.09 3.49 15.10
C PRO A 121 -6.68 2.53 13.97
N LEU A 122 -5.95 3.02 12.97
CA LEU A 122 -5.43 2.18 11.88
C LEU A 122 -4.41 1.18 12.41
N LYS A 123 -3.52 1.60 13.32
CA LYS A 123 -2.55 0.69 13.94
C LYS A 123 -3.24 -0.42 14.72
N GLN A 124 -4.22 -0.07 15.56
CA GLN A 124 -5.02 -1.04 16.33
C GLN A 124 -5.79 -1.99 15.40
N LEU A 125 -6.33 -1.48 14.30
CA LEU A 125 -6.96 -2.30 13.28
C LEU A 125 -5.96 -3.29 12.67
N MET A 126 -4.75 -2.84 12.32
CA MET A 126 -3.70 -3.72 11.78
C MET A 126 -3.26 -4.78 12.80
N GLU A 127 -3.11 -4.42 14.07
CA GLU A 127 -2.81 -5.37 15.15
C GLU A 127 -3.92 -6.41 15.33
N SER A 128 -5.19 -6.00 15.24
CA SER A 128 -6.33 -6.91 15.35
C SER A 128 -6.45 -7.90 14.18
N ILE A 129 -6.14 -7.42 12.97
CA ILE A 129 -6.24 -8.19 11.73
C ILE A 129 -5.04 -9.13 11.58
N LEU A 130 -3.83 -8.61 11.76
CA LEU A 130 -2.59 -9.34 11.48
C LEU A 130 -2.08 -10.12 12.70
N LYS A 131 -2.57 -9.82 13.91
CA LYS A 131 -2.26 -10.53 15.17
C LYS A 131 -0.75 -10.77 15.33
N PRO A 132 0.06 -9.71 15.31
CA PRO A 132 1.51 -9.83 15.44
C PRO A 132 1.89 -10.40 16.81
N GLU A 133 3.00 -11.12 16.86
CA GLU A 133 3.62 -11.56 18.11
C GLU A 133 4.85 -10.68 18.36
N ASN A 134 4.86 -9.93 19.47
CA ASN A 134 5.89 -8.93 19.77
C ASN A 134 6.11 -7.92 18.62
N GLY A 135 5.04 -7.54 17.92
CA GLY A 135 5.08 -6.63 16.78
C GLY A 135 5.49 -7.27 15.44
N VAL A 136 5.93 -8.53 15.45
CA VAL A 136 6.39 -9.28 14.27
C VAL A 136 5.31 -10.19 13.72
N LEU A 137 5.24 -10.30 12.39
CA LEU A 137 4.31 -11.15 11.66
C LEU A 137 4.84 -12.60 11.54
N GLN A 138 4.88 -13.30 12.67
CA GLN A 138 5.40 -14.67 12.79
C GLN A 138 4.70 -15.71 11.91
N GLY A 139 3.48 -15.42 11.45
CA GLY A 139 2.75 -16.28 10.51
C GLY A 139 3.43 -16.37 9.14
N ILE A 140 4.25 -15.37 8.78
CA ILE A 140 5.06 -15.38 7.54
C ILE A 140 6.08 -16.52 7.60
N ASP A 141 6.85 -16.62 8.69
CA ASP A 141 7.82 -17.72 8.87
C ASP A 141 7.14 -19.09 8.89
N ARG A 142 5.98 -19.19 9.53
CA ARG A 142 5.17 -20.42 9.52
C ARG A 142 4.76 -20.82 8.10
N ASN A 143 4.32 -19.87 7.27
CA ASN A 143 3.96 -20.14 5.89
C ASN A 143 5.17 -20.44 4.99
N ILE A 144 6.32 -19.82 5.27
CA ILE A 144 7.59 -20.12 4.58
C ILE A 144 8.04 -21.55 4.89
N ASN A 145 8.07 -21.92 6.18
CA ASN A 145 8.47 -23.26 6.63
C ASN A 145 7.51 -24.34 6.15
N ALA A 146 6.22 -24.03 6.00
CA ALA A 146 5.23 -24.93 5.41
C ALA A 146 5.33 -25.04 3.86
N GLY A 147 6.16 -24.23 3.21
CA GLY A 147 6.31 -24.20 1.75
C GLY A 147 5.17 -23.51 1.01
N ASN A 148 4.27 -22.83 1.72
CA ASN A 148 3.13 -22.09 1.15
C ASN A 148 3.54 -20.70 0.64
N LEU A 149 4.64 -20.17 1.17
CA LEU A 149 5.25 -18.90 0.80
C LEU A 149 6.76 -19.10 0.62
N ARG A 150 7.39 -18.33 -0.25
CA ARG A 150 8.85 -18.23 -0.34
C ARG A 150 9.36 -16.89 0.14
N ALA A 151 8.69 -15.81 -0.27
CA ALA A 151 8.99 -14.48 0.21
C ALA A 151 7.82 -13.50 0.04
N ILE A 152 7.81 -12.48 0.87
CA ILE A 152 6.96 -11.30 0.76
C ILE A 152 7.80 -10.03 0.73
N ALA A 153 7.37 -9.03 -0.05
CA ALA A 153 7.94 -7.69 -0.04
C ALA A 153 6.88 -6.60 0.18
N ILE A 154 7.13 -5.71 1.13
CA ILE A 154 6.30 -4.53 1.39
C ILE A 154 7.09 -3.29 1.02
N THR A 155 6.55 -2.45 0.14
CA THR A 155 7.26 -1.25 -0.35
C THR A 155 6.68 0.04 0.23
N ALA A 156 7.55 0.93 0.71
CA ALA A 156 7.24 2.29 1.12
C ALA A 156 8.19 3.30 0.48
N SER A 157 7.86 4.59 0.60
CA SER A 157 8.74 5.69 0.18
C SER A 157 9.49 6.22 1.39
N SER A 158 10.82 6.26 1.34
CA SER A 158 11.62 6.96 2.34
C SER A 158 11.57 8.46 2.07
N TYR A 159 11.15 9.24 3.06
CA TYR A 159 11.16 10.70 2.98
C TYR A 159 12.55 11.27 3.29
N THR A 160 13.40 10.51 3.97
CA THR A 160 14.79 10.89 4.23
C THR A 160 15.64 10.84 2.96
N THR A 161 15.55 9.75 2.18
CA THR A 161 16.43 9.52 1.03
C THR A 161 15.75 9.74 -0.33
N GLY A 162 14.43 9.85 -0.35
CA GLY A 162 13.64 9.88 -1.59
C GLY A 162 13.61 8.53 -2.34
N GLN A 163 14.18 7.46 -1.78
CA GLN A 163 14.17 6.13 -2.39
C GLN A 163 12.90 5.35 -2.03
N SER A 164 12.49 4.45 -2.92
CA SER A 164 11.52 3.40 -2.61
C SER A 164 12.21 2.23 -1.92
N ILE A 165 11.82 1.91 -0.69
CA ILE A 165 12.36 0.82 0.10
C ILE A 165 11.39 -0.34 0.10
N SER A 166 11.87 -1.55 -0.18
CA SER A 166 11.10 -2.79 -0.06
C SER A 166 11.68 -3.64 1.06
N TRP A 167 10.94 -3.76 2.16
CA TRP A 167 11.26 -4.74 3.20
C TRP A 167 10.87 -6.12 2.73
N VAL A 168 11.80 -7.06 2.81
CA VAL A 168 11.68 -8.41 2.26
C VAL A 168 11.86 -9.43 3.38
N HIS A 169 10.85 -10.29 3.54
CA HIS A 169 10.85 -11.40 4.47
C HIS A 169 10.71 -12.70 3.67
N GLY A 170 11.74 -13.54 3.69
CA GLY A 170 11.81 -14.75 2.87
C GLY A 170 13.11 -15.51 3.05
N ASN A 171 13.15 -16.76 2.60
CA ASN A 171 14.35 -17.59 2.63
C ASN A 171 15.18 -17.42 1.34
N GLU A 172 16.51 -17.49 1.47
CA GLU A 172 17.45 -17.45 0.34
C GLU A 172 17.31 -16.20 -0.56
N ILE A 173 16.88 -15.08 0.01
CA ILE A 173 16.74 -13.81 -0.72
C ILE A 173 18.00 -12.97 -0.56
N THR A 174 18.45 -12.38 -1.67
CA THR A 174 19.54 -11.40 -1.68
C THR A 174 18.98 -9.99 -1.76
N SER A 175 19.52 -9.08 -0.95
CA SER A 175 19.20 -7.67 -1.05
C SER A 175 19.68 -7.10 -2.39
N TRP A 176 19.03 -6.04 -2.84
CA TRP A 176 19.29 -5.42 -4.13
C TRP A 176 19.09 -3.91 -4.04
N GLU A 177 19.86 -3.18 -4.83
CA GLU A 177 19.75 -1.73 -4.95
C GLU A 177 19.90 -1.35 -6.42
N ARG A 178 18.92 -0.64 -6.97
CA ARG A 178 18.90 -0.25 -8.39
C ARG A 178 18.16 1.06 -8.61
N GLY A 179 18.93 2.11 -8.92
CA GLY A 179 18.41 3.48 -9.07
C GLY A 179 17.84 3.98 -7.74
N HIS A 180 16.65 4.56 -7.75
CA HIS A 180 15.97 5.03 -6.53
C HIS A 180 15.18 3.92 -5.80
N ARG A 181 15.60 2.66 -5.90
CA ARG A 181 14.92 1.51 -5.29
C ARG A 181 15.92 0.62 -4.57
N LYS A 182 15.57 0.21 -3.37
CA LYS A 182 16.41 -0.64 -2.52
C LYS A 182 15.56 -1.65 -1.78
N SER A 183 16.10 -2.85 -1.55
CA SER A 183 15.50 -3.81 -0.62
C SER A 183 16.31 -3.96 0.66
N ILE A 184 15.59 -4.25 1.73
CA ILE A 184 16.13 -4.52 3.06
C ILE A 184 15.54 -5.87 3.46
N ILE A 185 16.40 -6.81 3.85
CA ILE A 185 15.95 -8.10 4.38
C ILE A 185 15.64 -7.90 5.86
N SER A 186 14.42 -8.20 6.28
CA SER A 186 13.96 -8.00 7.65
C SER A 186 12.71 -8.82 7.92
N ASP A 187 12.50 -9.19 9.18
CA ASP A 187 11.19 -9.68 9.61
C ASP A 187 10.16 -8.57 9.45
N LEU A 188 9.00 -8.87 8.86
CA LEU A 188 7.96 -7.88 8.70
C LEU A 188 7.20 -7.65 10.02
N THR A 189 6.88 -6.38 10.25
CA THR A 189 6.23 -5.90 11.48
C THR A 189 5.04 -5.02 11.12
N ILE A 190 4.20 -4.70 12.10
CA ILE A 190 3.12 -3.74 11.91
C ILE A 190 3.64 -2.38 11.41
N ASP A 191 4.78 -1.93 11.94
CA ASP A 191 5.35 -0.62 11.57
C ASP A 191 5.75 -0.58 10.08
N HIS A 192 6.19 -1.69 9.50
CA HIS A 192 6.43 -1.80 8.06
C HIS A 192 5.14 -1.62 7.23
N ILE A 193 4.02 -2.16 7.71
CA ILE A 193 2.71 -2.02 7.05
C ILE A 193 2.18 -0.59 7.21
N MET A 194 2.30 -0.02 8.40
CA MET A 194 1.94 1.37 8.68
C MET A 194 2.76 2.32 7.81
N ALA A 195 4.09 2.12 7.71
CA ALA A 195 4.97 2.90 6.85
C ALA A 195 4.55 2.87 5.38
N SER A 196 4.13 1.71 4.88
CA SER A 196 3.65 1.56 3.50
C SER A 196 2.30 2.25 3.27
N THR A 197 1.44 2.33 4.29
CA THR A 197 0.07 2.86 4.22
C THR A 197 -0.07 4.33 4.63
N SER A 198 0.99 4.95 5.17
CA SER A 198 1.01 6.35 5.61
C SER A 198 0.91 7.37 4.46
N LEU A 199 -0.33 7.69 4.07
CA LEU A 199 -0.63 8.70 3.05
C LEU A 199 -0.07 10.08 3.42
N PRO A 200 0.72 10.73 2.53
CA PRO A 200 1.21 12.09 2.74
C PRO A 200 0.09 13.06 3.10
N MET A 201 0.39 14.01 3.97
CA MET A 201 -0.53 15.05 4.49
C MET A 201 -1.66 14.51 5.39
N LEU A 202 -2.18 13.31 5.15
CA LEU A 202 -3.26 12.73 5.94
C LEU A 202 -2.76 11.97 7.17
N PHE A 203 -1.69 11.20 7.04
CA PHE A 203 -1.15 10.33 8.08
C PHE A 203 0.28 10.75 8.48
N PRO A 204 0.70 10.53 9.74
CA PRO A 204 2.06 10.79 10.15
C PRO A 204 3.02 9.84 9.40
N SER A 205 4.22 10.34 9.12
CA SER A 205 5.31 9.48 8.69
C SER A 205 5.65 8.48 9.80
N VAL A 206 5.99 7.25 9.42
CA VAL A 206 6.37 6.21 10.38
C VAL A 206 7.89 6.11 10.42
N TYR A 207 8.44 6.04 11.63
CA TYR A 207 9.87 5.86 11.83
C TYR A 207 10.19 4.38 11.95
N VAL A 208 11.01 3.86 11.03
CA VAL A 208 11.44 2.45 11.00
C VAL A 208 12.94 2.45 10.77
N ASP A 209 13.71 1.63 11.50
CA ASP A 209 15.14 1.39 11.28
C ASP A 209 15.99 2.64 10.97
N GLY A 210 15.75 3.75 11.68
CA GLY A 210 16.55 4.97 11.53
C GLY A 210 16.03 6.00 10.52
N SER A 211 14.94 5.72 9.79
CA SER A 211 14.43 6.58 8.70
C SER A 211 12.92 6.83 8.79
N TRP A 212 12.48 7.97 8.22
CA TRP A 212 11.06 8.31 8.10
C TRP A 212 10.50 7.83 6.77
N TYR A 213 9.34 7.20 6.84
CA TYR A 213 8.65 6.60 5.71
C TYR A 213 7.21 7.11 5.59
N GLY A 214 6.70 7.06 4.36
CA GLY A 214 5.27 7.09 4.09
C GLY A 214 4.93 6.41 2.78
N ASP A 215 3.73 6.64 2.26
CA ASP A 215 3.10 5.78 1.27
C ASP A 215 3.98 5.55 0.02
N GLY A 216 4.23 4.28 -0.28
CA GLY A 216 5.01 3.82 -1.45
C GLY A 216 4.36 4.15 -2.79
N GLY A 217 3.06 4.45 -2.83
CA GLY A 217 2.27 4.72 -4.02
C GLY A 217 2.61 6.03 -4.72
N ILE A 218 3.29 6.97 -4.08
CA ILE A 218 3.54 8.31 -4.63
C ILE A 218 4.42 8.25 -5.89
N ARG A 219 5.28 7.23 -6.05
CA ARG A 219 6.26 7.16 -7.14
C ARG A 219 6.34 5.85 -7.91
N LEU A 220 5.47 4.88 -7.61
CA LEU A 220 5.58 3.54 -8.18
C LEU A 220 4.47 3.26 -9.20
N THR A 221 4.82 3.33 -10.48
CA THR A 221 4.09 2.65 -11.56
C THR A 221 4.36 1.16 -11.42
N ALA A 222 3.43 0.42 -10.78
CA ALA A 222 3.47 -1.02 -10.52
C ALA A 222 4.87 -1.57 -10.12
N PRO A 223 5.16 -1.76 -8.82
CA PRO A 223 6.48 -2.20 -8.36
C PRO A 223 6.75 -3.68 -8.68
N LEU A 224 6.96 -3.98 -9.95
CA LEU A 224 7.27 -5.32 -10.47
C LEU A 224 8.65 -5.77 -9.99
N ALA A 225 9.57 -4.82 -9.76
CA ALA A 225 10.95 -5.10 -9.40
C ALA A 225 11.09 -5.99 -8.15
N PRO A 226 10.44 -5.68 -6.99
CA PRO A 226 10.40 -6.58 -5.86
C PRO A 226 10.04 -8.01 -6.24
N ALA A 227 8.92 -8.23 -6.94
CA ALA A 227 8.44 -9.59 -7.25
C ALA A 227 9.43 -10.38 -8.12
N ILE A 228 10.06 -9.72 -9.10
CA ILE A 228 11.09 -10.33 -9.95
C ILE A 228 12.31 -10.71 -9.10
N HIS A 229 12.75 -9.81 -8.22
CA HIS A 229 13.89 -10.05 -7.33
C HIS A 229 13.61 -11.12 -6.26
N LEU A 230 12.35 -11.35 -5.88
CA LEU A 230 11.98 -12.48 -5.03
C LEU A 230 12.13 -13.83 -5.75
N GLY A 231 12.15 -13.84 -7.08
CA GLY A 231 12.28 -15.05 -7.90
C GLY A 231 11.03 -15.43 -8.69
N ALA A 232 9.98 -14.60 -8.69
CA ALA A 232 8.79 -14.86 -9.49
C ALA A 232 9.10 -14.80 -10.99
N LYS A 233 8.67 -15.82 -11.75
CA LYS A 233 8.79 -15.88 -13.21
C LYS A 233 7.51 -15.49 -13.94
N LYS A 234 6.38 -15.58 -13.25
CA LYS A 234 5.05 -15.16 -13.73
C LYS A 234 4.46 -14.22 -12.70
N LEU A 235 3.76 -13.18 -13.15
CA LEU A 235 3.18 -12.18 -12.25
C LEU A 235 1.69 -12.03 -12.51
N LEU A 236 0.91 -12.05 -11.43
CA LEU A 236 -0.47 -11.58 -11.40
C LEU A 236 -0.48 -10.23 -10.68
N ALA A 237 -0.60 -9.15 -11.46
CA ALA A 237 -0.64 -7.79 -10.93
C ALA A 237 -2.08 -7.28 -10.85
N ILE A 238 -2.52 -6.91 -9.64
CA ILE A 238 -3.83 -6.30 -9.43
C ILE A 238 -3.63 -4.81 -9.14
N SER A 239 -3.88 -4.00 -10.15
CA SER A 239 -3.84 -2.54 -10.05
C SER A 239 -5.25 -1.97 -9.88
N THR A 240 -5.41 -1.08 -8.92
CA THR A 240 -6.66 -0.33 -8.69
C THR A 240 -6.59 1.11 -9.20
N ARG A 241 -5.48 1.46 -9.88
CA ARG A 241 -5.34 2.72 -10.62
C ARG A 241 -6.15 2.66 -11.91
N HIS A 242 -7.05 3.61 -12.06
CA HIS A 242 -7.73 3.85 -13.31
C HIS A 242 -6.75 4.53 -14.27
N ILE A 243 -6.30 3.81 -15.30
CA ILE A 243 -5.78 4.46 -16.50
C ILE A 243 -7.05 4.79 -17.29
N SER A 244 -7.48 6.05 -17.31
CA SER A 244 -8.55 6.46 -18.23
C SER A 244 -8.01 6.32 -19.65
N PRO A 245 -8.60 5.50 -20.54
CA PRO A 245 -8.17 5.39 -21.93
C PRO A 245 -8.53 6.65 -22.74
N GLU A 246 -9.41 7.50 -22.21
CA GLU A 246 -9.94 8.64 -22.93
C GLU A 246 -9.43 9.94 -22.33
N ARG A 247 -8.46 10.52 -23.02
CA ARG A 247 -8.30 11.97 -23.12
C ARG A 247 -9.48 12.49 -23.94
N ASN A 248 -10.70 12.41 -23.39
CA ASN A 248 -11.83 13.12 -23.98
C ASN A 248 -11.56 14.60 -23.79
N GLU A 249 -11.47 15.28 -24.91
CA GLU A 249 -11.39 16.72 -25.05
C GLU A 249 -12.39 17.37 -24.08
N LEU A 250 -11.85 17.98 -23.03
CA LEU A 250 -12.63 18.79 -22.11
C LEU A 250 -13.19 19.97 -22.89
N THR A 251 -14.44 19.84 -23.33
CA THR A 251 -15.37 20.96 -23.33
C THR A 251 -15.58 21.35 -21.86
N ALA A 252 -14.61 22.05 -21.29
CA ALA A 252 -14.76 22.67 -19.99
C ALA A 252 -15.70 23.86 -20.19
N GLN A 253 -16.97 23.70 -19.83
CA GLN A 253 -17.78 24.86 -19.46
C GLN A 253 -17.06 25.56 -18.31
N MET A 254 -16.61 26.79 -18.57
CA MET A 254 -16.10 27.70 -17.55
C MET A 254 -17.28 28.15 -16.69
N ASP A 255 -17.61 27.41 -15.64
CA ASP A 255 -18.46 27.92 -14.58
C ASP A 255 -17.86 27.59 -13.20
N ASP A 256 -17.66 28.68 -12.45
CA ASP A 256 -17.17 28.84 -11.09
C ASP A 256 -15.72 28.48 -10.72
N TYR A 257 -15.16 29.34 -9.84
CA TYR A 257 -13.86 29.17 -9.22
C TYR A 257 -13.78 27.81 -8.51
N PRO A 258 -12.73 27.02 -8.73
CA PRO A 258 -12.65 25.66 -8.22
C PRO A 258 -12.70 25.67 -6.69
N SER A 259 -13.56 24.84 -6.11
CA SER A 259 -13.61 24.67 -4.66
C SER A 259 -12.24 24.24 -4.12
N PRO A 260 -11.88 24.59 -2.87
CA PRO A 260 -10.62 24.15 -2.27
C PRO A 260 -10.43 22.62 -2.33
N ALA A 261 -11.51 21.84 -2.23
CA ALA A 261 -11.46 20.38 -2.40
C ALA A 261 -11.10 19.94 -3.83
N LYS A 262 -11.60 20.64 -4.86
CA LYS A 262 -11.19 20.41 -6.26
C LYS A 262 -9.72 20.79 -6.48
N VAL A 263 -9.23 21.87 -5.87
CA VAL A 263 -7.83 22.27 -5.96
C VAL A 263 -6.92 21.28 -5.25
N ILE A 264 -7.27 20.84 -4.04
CA ILE A 264 -6.55 19.78 -3.31
C ILE A 264 -6.56 18.47 -4.10
N GLY A 265 -7.71 18.10 -4.69
CA GLY A 265 -7.84 16.93 -5.55
C GLY A 265 -7.01 17.03 -6.84
N ALA A 266 -6.91 18.23 -7.43
CA ALA A 266 -6.07 18.49 -8.59
C ALA A 266 -4.58 18.49 -8.24
N MET A 267 -4.18 19.03 -7.09
CA MET A 267 -2.81 18.96 -6.58
C MET A 267 -2.40 17.53 -6.23
N TYR A 268 -3.30 16.76 -5.61
CA TYR A 268 -3.12 15.32 -5.39
C TYR A 268 -2.93 14.63 -6.73
N SER A 269 -3.84 14.85 -7.69
CA SER A 269 -3.72 14.27 -9.03
C SER A 269 -2.41 14.67 -9.71
N ALA A 270 -1.95 15.92 -9.58
CA ALA A 270 -0.71 16.43 -10.15
C ALA A 270 0.53 15.77 -9.51
N ILE A 271 0.60 15.61 -8.19
CA ILE A 271 1.70 14.89 -7.51
C ILE A 271 1.74 13.42 -7.94
N PHE A 272 0.58 12.80 -8.18
CA PHE A 272 0.46 11.41 -8.64
C PHE A 272 0.73 11.24 -10.15
N LEU A 273 0.48 12.27 -10.97
CA LEU A 273 0.75 12.27 -12.42
C LEU A 273 2.21 12.64 -12.75
N ASP A 274 2.81 13.58 -12.02
CA ASP A 274 4.16 14.09 -12.31
C ASP A 274 5.25 13.03 -12.00
N ALA A 275 4.94 12.06 -11.13
CA ALA A 275 5.80 10.89 -10.90
C ALA A 275 5.82 9.89 -12.08
N SER A 276 4.92 10.03 -13.07
CA SER A 276 4.85 9.14 -14.24
C SER A 276 5.55 9.66 -15.48
N LEU A 277 5.87 10.96 -15.55
CA LEU A 277 6.39 11.60 -16.77
C LEU A 277 7.91 11.83 -16.79
N SER A 278 8.64 11.54 -15.71
CA SER A 278 10.09 11.82 -15.66
C SER A 278 11.01 10.68 -16.09
N ASN A 279 10.54 9.63 -16.78
CA ASN A 279 11.40 8.48 -17.13
C ASN A 279 11.22 7.91 -18.54
N THR A 280 11.03 8.78 -19.54
CA THR A 280 11.22 8.45 -20.96
C THR A 280 12.34 9.26 -21.62
N SER A 281 13.38 9.62 -20.87
CA SER A 281 14.60 10.16 -21.47
C SER A 281 15.86 9.65 -20.80
N ARG A 282 16.51 8.72 -21.54
CA ARG A 282 17.88 8.18 -21.44
C ARG A 282 18.09 6.91 -20.61
#